data_AF-A0A022MEA8-F1
#
_entry.id   AF-A0A022MEA8-F1
#
_cell.length_a   1.000
_cell.length_b   1.000
_cell.length_c   1.000
_cell.angle_alpha   90.00
_cell.angle_beta   90.00
_cell.angle_gamma   90.00
#
_symmetry.space_group_name_H-M   'P 1'
#
loop_
_entity.id
_entity.type
_entity.pdbx_description
1 polymer ?
#
loop_
_entity_poly.entity_id
_entity_poly.type
_entity_poly.pdbx_seq_one_letter_code
_entity_poly.pdbx_strand_id
1 'polypeptide(L)'
;MTAAGPASASDVDWQILTSDSGRPGGIAQWSGPDTFRVCDNQADGLRAWGRATWGSGSSTTLQDANGAGTCTTGHTNSLKAGVPLTMEICLRDGPTGPLRYCVTKTGKA
;
A
#
# COMPACT_ATOMS: atom_id res chain seq x y z
N MET A 1 -31.48 19.34 -16.36
CA MET A 1 -30.93 18.15 -15.68
C MET A 1 -29.57 17.90 -16.30
N THR A 2 -28.49 18.38 -15.69
CA THR A 2 -27.14 18.27 -16.26
C THR A 2 -26.53 16.95 -15.80
N ALA A 3 -26.18 16.08 -16.75
CA ALA A 3 -25.62 14.77 -16.51
C ALA A 3 -24.33 14.86 -15.69
N ALA A 4 -24.20 14.00 -14.68
CA ALA A 4 -22.94 13.76 -14.00
C ALA A 4 -21.95 13.22 -15.04
N GLY A 5 -20.87 13.97 -15.30
CA GLY A 5 -19.78 13.51 -16.17
C GLY A 5 -19.16 12.23 -15.62
N PRO A 6 -18.51 11.41 -16.47
CA PRO A 6 -17.89 10.17 -16.02
C PRO A 6 -16.88 10.52 -14.92
N ALA A 7 -17.04 9.91 -13.75
CA ALA A 7 -15.99 9.92 -12.74
C ALA A 7 -14.81 9.16 -13.35
N SER A 8 -13.80 9.87 -13.83
CA SER A 8 -12.52 9.24 -14.16
C SER A 8 -12.00 8.60 -12.89
N ALA A 9 -12.17 7.28 -12.78
CA ALA A 9 -11.44 6.49 -11.81
C ALA A 9 -9.96 6.78 -12.04
N SER A 10 -9.27 7.16 -10.98
CA SER A 10 -7.82 7.25 -10.96
C SER A 10 -7.23 5.94 -11.51
N ASP A 11 -6.62 5.98 -12.71
CA ASP A 11 -5.82 4.89 -13.27
C ASP A 11 -4.46 4.80 -12.54
N VAL A 12 -4.45 4.81 -11.20
CA VAL A 12 -3.22 4.51 -10.46
C VAL A 12 -3.10 3.03 -10.17
N ASP A 13 -2.26 2.41 -10.99
CA ASP A 13 -1.49 1.26 -10.58
C ASP A 13 -0.09 1.73 -10.19
N TRP A 14 0.16 1.78 -8.88
CA TRP A 14 1.46 2.20 -8.36
C TRP A 14 1.91 1.28 -7.23
N GLN A 15 3.20 0.92 -7.23
CA GLN A 15 3.75 0.03 -6.21
C GLN A 15 5.11 0.51 -5.72
N ILE A 16 5.39 0.20 -4.46
CA ILE A 16 6.68 0.34 -3.83
C ILE A 16 7.09 -0.98 -3.19
N LEU A 17 8.39 -1.22 -3.15
CA LEU A 17 8.97 -2.41 -2.58
C LEU A 17 9.94 -2.01 -1.48
N THR A 18 10.00 -2.82 -0.44
CA THR A 18 11.13 -2.86 0.47
C THR A 18 11.91 -4.15 0.30
N SER A 19 13.18 -4.13 0.71
CA SER A 19 14.07 -5.26 0.66
C SER A 19 14.61 -5.63 2.04
N ASP A 20 14.57 -6.92 2.37
CA ASP A 20 15.37 -7.52 3.43
C ASP A 20 16.38 -8.49 2.80
N SER A 21 17.58 -8.57 3.37
CA SER A 21 18.62 -9.52 2.91
C SER A 21 18.94 -9.46 1.40
N GLY A 22 18.78 -8.28 0.78
CA GLY A 22 19.05 -8.03 -0.64
C GLY A 22 17.97 -8.55 -1.61
N ARG A 23 16.80 -9.01 -1.11
CA ARG A 23 15.66 -9.45 -1.93
C ARG A 23 14.41 -8.61 -1.60
N PRO A 24 13.44 -8.49 -2.52
CA PRO A 24 12.19 -7.79 -2.23
C PRO A 24 11.39 -8.53 -1.15
N GLY A 25 11.30 -7.96 0.04
CA GLY A 25 10.64 -8.58 1.19
C GLY A 25 9.18 -8.17 1.36
N GLY A 26 8.83 -6.94 1.01
CA GLY A 26 7.45 -6.47 1.09
C GLY A 26 7.05 -5.59 -0.08
N ILE A 27 5.76 -5.60 -0.41
CA ILE A 27 5.14 -4.73 -1.41
C ILE A 27 4.02 -3.93 -0.76
N ALA A 28 3.97 -2.62 -1.04
CA ALA A 28 2.74 -1.84 -0.93
C ALA A 28 2.32 -1.40 -2.34
N GLN A 29 1.07 -1.68 -2.70
CA GLN A 29 0.52 -1.41 -4.02
C GLN A 29 -0.82 -0.68 -3.88
N TRP A 30 -1.00 0.36 -4.66
CA TRP A 30 -2.28 0.96 -4.95
C TRP A 30 -2.72 0.53 -6.35
N SER A 31 -4.00 0.16 -6.48
CA SER A 31 -4.61 -0.24 -7.75
C SER A 31 -5.97 0.39 -7.93
N GLY A 32 -6.19 0.96 -9.11
CA GLY A 32 -7.42 1.67 -9.43
C GLY A 32 -7.73 2.82 -8.46
N PRO A 33 -9.01 3.19 -8.30
CA PRO A 33 -9.37 4.36 -7.52
C PRO A 33 -9.28 4.13 -6.01
N ASP A 34 -9.32 2.90 -5.51
CA ASP A 34 -9.66 2.66 -4.09
C ASP A 34 -9.00 1.45 -3.45
N THR A 35 -8.16 0.70 -4.17
CA THR A 35 -7.64 -0.56 -3.67
C THR A 35 -6.20 -0.39 -3.20
N PHE A 36 -5.96 -0.66 -1.93
CA PHE A 36 -4.62 -0.72 -1.34
C PHE A 36 -4.30 -2.16 -0.94
N ARG A 37 -3.10 -2.62 -1.27
CA ARG A 37 -2.65 -3.98 -1.04
C ARG A 37 -1.26 -3.97 -0.42
N VAL A 38 -1.07 -4.83 0.58
CA VAL A 38 0.22 -5.05 1.25
C VAL A 38 0.55 -6.53 1.20
N CYS A 39 1.73 -6.87 0.69
CA CYS A 39 2.19 -8.24 0.55
C CYS A 39 3.49 -8.46 1.30
N ASP A 40 3.60 -9.60 1.96
CA ASP A 40 4.89 -10.18 2.33
C ASP A 40 5.32 -11.19 1.25
N ASN A 41 6.48 -10.95 0.66
CA ASN A 41 6.99 -11.78 -0.43
C ASN A 41 7.94 -12.88 0.03
N GLN A 42 8.30 -12.91 1.31
CA GLN A 42 9.30 -13.82 1.85
C GLN A 42 8.72 -14.70 2.95
N ALA A 43 9.12 -15.96 2.98
CA ALA A 43 8.79 -16.89 4.05
C ALA A 43 9.89 -16.89 5.12
N ASP A 44 10.25 -15.73 5.64
CA ASP A 44 11.39 -15.52 6.54
C ASP A 44 11.00 -15.17 7.99
N GLY A 45 9.70 -15.22 8.30
CA GLY A 45 9.17 -14.89 9.62
C GLY A 45 8.94 -13.40 9.85
N LEU A 46 9.24 -12.57 8.85
CA LEU A 46 8.80 -11.19 8.81
C LEU A 46 7.32 -11.11 8.42
N ARG A 47 6.74 -9.93 8.61
CA ARG A 47 5.38 -9.60 8.17
C ARG A 47 5.35 -8.21 7.57
N ALA A 48 4.65 -8.07 6.46
CA ALA A 48 4.47 -6.78 5.81
C ALA A 48 3.47 -5.90 6.56
N TRP A 49 3.83 -4.63 6.73
CA TRP A 49 2.96 -3.57 7.20
C TRP A 49 3.04 -2.41 6.20
N GLY A 50 1.91 -1.90 5.78
CA GLY A 50 1.87 -0.78 4.86
C GLY A 50 0.89 0.29 5.28
N ARG A 51 1.21 1.52 4.90
CA ARG A 51 0.37 2.69 5.08
C ARG A 51 0.27 3.46 3.78
N ALA A 52 -0.92 3.89 3.45
CA ALA A 52 -1.16 4.86 2.38
C ALA A 52 -1.78 6.11 2.99
N THR A 53 -1.31 7.28 2.56
CA THR A 53 -1.81 8.59 2.98
C THR A 53 -2.04 9.45 1.73
N TRP A 54 -3.18 10.13 1.64
CA TRP A 54 -3.54 10.94 0.48
C TRP A 54 -4.32 12.21 0.85
N GLY A 55 -4.31 13.16 -0.08
CA GLY A 55 -5.01 14.44 0.06
C GLY A 55 -4.55 15.22 1.29
N SER A 56 -5.50 15.81 2.03
CA SER A 56 -5.24 16.62 3.22
C SER A 56 -5.06 15.82 4.52
N GLY A 57 -4.88 14.49 4.45
CA GLY A 57 -4.61 13.65 5.63
C GLY A 57 -5.46 12.38 5.74
N SER A 58 -6.15 11.96 4.68
CA SER A 58 -6.78 10.63 4.67
C SER A 58 -5.70 9.56 4.68
N SER A 59 -5.90 8.48 5.42
CA SER A 59 -4.94 7.37 5.45
C SER A 59 -5.62 6.03 5.66
N THR A 60 -4.96 4.97 5.21
CA THR A 60 -5.29 3.58 5.53
C THR A 60 -4.03 2.83 5.91
N THR A 61 -4.17 1.84 6.78
CA THR A 61 -3.09 0.93 7.16
C THR A 61 -3.53 -0.50 6.94
N LEU A 62 -2.64 -1.29 6.37
CA LEU A 62 -2.86 -2.71 6.17
C LEU A 62 -1.67 -3.50 6.69
N GLN A 63 -1.97 -4.75 6.98
CA GLN A 63 -1.09 -5.66 7.65
C GLN A 63 -1.27 -7.02 7.02
N ASP A 64 -0.18 -7.61 6.52
CA ASP A 64 -0.20 -9.03 6.29
C ASP A 64 -0.04 -9.77 7.63
N ALA A 65 -1.15 -10.30 8.12
CA ALA A 65 -1.18 -11.07 9.37
C ALA A 65 -0.72 -12.51 9.19
N ASN A 66 -0.74 -13.04 7.96
CA ASN A 66 -0.44 -14.43 7.68
C ASN A 66 1.04 -14.63 7.33
N GLY A 67 1.65 -13.63 6.68
CA GLY A 67 3.04 -13.68 6.20
C GLY A 67 3.20 -14.62 5.00
N ALA A 68 4.36 -14.54 4.34
CA ALA A 68 4.82 -15.46 3.30
C ALA A 68 3.85 -15.72 2.12
N GLY A 69 3.91 -14.88 1.09
CA GLY A 69 3.23 -15.11 -0.20
C GLY A 69 1.73 -14.80 -0.17
N THR A 70 1.22 -14.31 0.96
CA THR A 70 -0.11 -13.74 1.06
C THR A 70 -0.07 -12.23 0.94
N CYS A 71 -1.20 -11.67 0.54
CA CYS A 71 -1.38 -10.24 0.55
C CYS A 71 -2.68 -9.91 1.24
N THR A 72 -2.66 -8.82 1.99
CA THR A 72 -3.86 -8.22 2.54
C THR A 72 -4.28 -7.07 1.64
N THR A 73 -5.53 -7.11 1.19
CA THR A 73 -6.14 -6.08 0.35
C THR A 73 -7.21 -5.36 1.16
N GLY A 74 -7.24 -4.04 1.08
CA GLY A 74 -8.26 -3.19 1.66
C GLY A 74 -8.79 -2.21 0.62
N HIS A 75 -10.04 -1.79 0.81
CA HIS A 75 -10.68 -0.79 -0.01
C HIS A 75 -10.85 0.51 0.77
N THR A 76 -10.66 1.64 0.10
CA THR A 76 -10.80 2.98 0.66
C THR A 76 -11.91 3.75 -0.04
N ASN A 77 -12.11 5.01 0.34
CA ASN A 77 -12.86 5.92 -0.54
C ASN A 77 -12.08 6.12 -1.84
N SER A 78 -12.80 6.29 -2.95
CA SER A 78 -12.19 6.54 -4.26
C SER A 78 -11.33 7.79 -4.25
N LEU A 79 -10.06 7.59 -4.59
CA LEU A 79 -9.06 8.61 -4.81
C LEU A 79 -9.30 9.25 -6.18
N LYS A 80 -9.22 10.58 -6.23
CA LYS A 80 -9.34 11.34 -7.47
C LYS A 80 -7.97 11.43 -8.15
N ALA A 81 -8.01 11.46 -9.49
CA ALA A 81 -6.79 11.63 -10.29
C ALA A 81 -6.05 12.91 -9.93
N GLY A 82 -4.72 12.82 -9.91
CA GLY A 82 -3.80 13.90 -9.58
C GLY A 82 -3.61 14.18 -8.08
N VAL A 83 -4.33 13.48 -7.20
CA VAL A 83 -4.12 13.63 -5.75
C VAL A 83 -2.79 13.00 -5.35
N PRO A 84 -1.93 13.70 -4.58
CA PRO A 84 -0.71 13.11 -4.06
C PRO A 84 -1.01 11.91 -3.17
N LEU A 85 -0.37 10.78 -3.48
CA LEU A 85 -0.45 9.54 -2.73
C LEU A 85 0.94 9.24 -2.16
N THR A 86 1.04 9.10 -0.84
CA THR A 86 2.24 8.65 -0.16
C THR A 86 2.01 7.23 0.32
N MET A 87 2.84 6.29 -0.11
CA MET A 87 2.83 4.91 0.38
C MET A 87 4.08 4.64 1.19
N GLU A 88 3.91 3.83 2.22
CA GLU A 88 4.96 3.34 3.09
C GLU A 88 4.78 1.82 3.22
N ILE A 89 5.89 1.10 3.10
CA ILE A 89 5.97 -0.34 3.31
C ILE A 89 7.12 -0.62 4.27
N CYS A 90 6.86 -1.40 5.29
CA CYS A 90 7.82 -1.89 6.25
C CYS A 90 7.63 -3.40 6.42
N LEU A 91 8.68 -4.06 6.90
CA LEU A 91 8.62 -5.41 7.43
C LEU A 91 8.68 -5.35 8.96
N ARG A 92 8.31 -6.42 9.64
CA ARG A 92 8.49 -6.53 11.09
C ARG A 92 8.58 -7.98 11.53
N ASP A 93 9.26 -8.20 12.64
CA ASP A 93 9.42 -9.52 13.24
C ASP A 93 8.08 -9.99 13.84
N GLY A 94 7.37 -10.91 13.17
CA GLY A 94 6.08 -11.44 13.63
C GLY A 94 4.91 -10.43 13.71
N PRO A 95 3.85 -10.72 14.50
CA PRO A 95 2.62 -9.90 14.59
C PRO A 95 2.75 -8.58 15.35
N THR A 96 3.79 -8.42 16.17
CA THR A 96 3.89 -7.27 17.09
C THR A 96 5.31 -6.74 17.21
N GLY A 97 6.25 -7.26 16.43
CA GLY A 97 7.63 -6.77 16.42
C GLY A 97 7.74 -5.34 15.89
N PRO A 98 8.90 -4.71 16.10
CA PRO A 98 9.17 -3.38 15.58
C PRO A 98 9.20 -3.37 14.05
N LEU A 99 8.80 -2.24 13.45
CA LEU A 99 8.93 -2.01 12.00
C LEU A 99 10.42 -1.86 11.64
N ARG A 100 10.81 -2.50 10.54
CA ARG A 100 12.15 -2.58 9.97
C ARG A 100 12.05 -2.50 8.45
N TYR A 101 13.17 -2.20 7.80
CA TYR A 101 13.26 -2.13 6.33
C TYR A 101 12.11 -1.29 5.75
N CYS A 102 11.97 -0.06 6.23
CA CYS A 102 10.89 0.81 5.79
C CYS A 102 11.29 1.57 4.52
N VAL A 103 10.37 1.63 3.57
CA VAL A 103 10.47 2.45 2.36
C VAL A 103 9.22 3.29 2.26
N THR A 104 9.41 4.60 2.10
CA THR A 104 8.33 5.56 1.86
C THR A 104 8.58 6.25 0.54
N LYS A 105 7.56 6.34 -0.31
CA LYS A 105 7.59 7.17 -1.52
C LYS A 105 6.30 7.95 -1.67
N THR A 106 6.37 9.04 -2.41
CA THR A 106 5.21 9.83 -2.81
C THR A 106 5.12 9.84 -4.34
N GLY A 107 3.91 9.61 -4.83
CA GLY A 107 3.51 9.63 -6.23
C GLY A 107 2.20 10.40 -6.40
N LYS A 108 1.61 10.32 -7.59
CA LYS A 108 0.29 10.89 -7.88
C LYS A 108 -0.66 9.76 -8.25
N ALA A 109 -1.88 9.86 -7.70
CA ALA A 109 -3.07 9.11 -8.10
C ALA A 109 -3.59 9.50 -9.48
#